data_AF-A0A1R3G7N7-F1
#
_entry.id   AF-A0A1R3G7N7-F1
#
_cell.length_a   1.000
_cell.length_b   1.000
_cell.length_c   1.000
_cell.angle_alpha   90.00
_cell.angle_beta   90.00
_cell.angle_gamma   90.00
#
_symmetry.space_group_name_H-M   'P 1'
#
loop_
_entity.id
_entity.type
_entity.pdbx_description
1 polymer ?
#
loop_
_entity_poly.entity_id
_entity_poly.type
_entity_poly.pdbx_seq_one_letter_code
_entity_poly.pdbx_strand_id
1 'polypeptide(L)'
;MASINVPCPWGEISFEASNDVDTLWYLKLRKFLETSSPIEWLSVDIMVFEHSFNLEEFRQNSPPPPREIQDLCLTVVMPESEYAAVIDGYFSVCHPKNLYLPTYHGHNERSNFYIWVYETLVNGDTYYCSCSNVKCWRHYLKDIKLESFRGKVAPPDSGAWKNEWRNLPEGTVRFALEWCLDVEND
;
A
#
# COMPACT_ATOMS: atom_id res chain seq x y z
N MET A 1 -10.57 33.27 27.40
CA MET A 1 -10.37 31.82 27.25
C MET A 1 -9.80 31.58 25.86
N ALA A 2 -8.51 31.24 25.77
CA ALA A 2 -7.87 30.94 24.49
C ALA A 2 -8.17 29.47 24.13
N SER A 3 -8.84 29.25 23.01
CA SER A 3 -9.01 27.92 22.43
C SER A 3 -7.69 27.53 21.77
N ILE A 4 -7.03 26.52 22.32
CA ILE A 4 -5.88 25.88 21.69
C ILE A 4 -6.45 24.87 20.70
N ASN A 5 -6.76 25.33 19.49
CA ASN A 5 -7.00 24.45 18.35
C ASN A 5 -5.79 24.59 17.43
N VAL A 6 -4.80 23.73 17.63
CA VAL A 6 -3.86 23.40 16.57
C VAL A 6 -4.05 21.91 16.30
N PRO A 7 -4.90 21.52 15.34
CA PRO A 7 -4.74 20.20 14.75
C PRO A 7 -3.40 20.26 14.03
N CYS A 8 -2.35 19.63 14.55
CA CYS A 8 -1.17 19.36 13.73
C CYS A 8 -1.62 18.35 12.67
N PRO A 9 -1.75 18.72 11.39
CA PRO A 9 -1.84 17.72 10.35
C PRO A 9 -0.43 17.16 10.27
N TRP A 10 -0.26 15.89 10.61
CA TRP A 10 0.99 15.22 10.30
C TRP A 10 1.00 15.08 8.78
N GLY A 11 1.63 16.06 8.10
CA GLY A 11 1.66 16.10 6.64
C GLY A 11 2.32 14.85 6.08
N GLU A 12 3.41 14.41 6.70
CA GLU A 12 4.16 13.22 6.31
C GLU A 12 4.64 12.45 7.54
N ILE A 13 4.42 11.13 7.55
CA ILE A 13 4.94 10.20 8.54
C ILE A 13 5.66 9.08 7.81
N SER A 14 6.87 8.75 8.28
CA SER A 14 7.69 7.69 7.71
C SER A 14 8.00 6.61 8.74
N PHE A 15 7.81 5.35 8.37
CA PHE A 15 8.22 4.19 9.15
C PHE A 15 9.33 3.44 8.42
N GLU A 16 10.35 3.02 9.17
CA GLU A 16 11.36 2.07 8.72
C GLU A 16 11.16 0.76 9.48
N ALA A 17 10.93 -0.32 8.74
CA ALA A 17 10.74 -1.66 9.27
C ALA A 17 11.94 -2.54 8.85
N SER A 18 12.87 -2.72 9.79
CA SER A 18 14.09 -3.52 9.62
C SER A 18 14.09 -4.83 10.43
N ASN A 19 13.01 -5.11 11.17
CA ASN A 19 12.80 -6.32 11.98
C ASN A 19 11.53 -7.03 11.51
N ASP A 20 11.22 -8.20 12.07
CA ASP A 20 10.03 -9.01 11.74
C ASP A 20 8.76 -8.16 11.60
N VAL A 21 8.23 -8.12 10.37
CA VAL A 21 6.93 -7.53 10.06
C VAL A 21 5.89 -8.64 10.13
N ASP A 22 5.16 -8.66 11.23
CA ASP A 22 4.17 -9.69 11.58
C ASP A 22 2.75 -9.11 11.70
N THR A 23 1.77 -9.96 12.03
CA THR A 23 0.39 -9.50 12.29
C THR A 23 0.32 -8.39 13.33
N LEU A 24 1.16 -8.45 14.37
CA LEU A 24 1.17 -7.48 15.46
C LEU A 24 1.64 -6.10 15.01
N TRP A 25 2.60 -6.02 14.07
CA TRP A 25 2.99 -4.78 13.42
C TRP A 25 1.78 -4.07 12.79
N TYR A 26 0.99 -4.80 11.99
CA TYR A 26 -0.18 -4.25 11.32
C TYR A 26 -1.28 -3.82 12.29
N LEU A 27 -1.50 -4.58 13.38
CA LEU A 27 -2.45 -4.19 14.43
C LEU A 27 -2.01 -2.89 15.13
N LYS A 28 -0.71 -2.73 15.41
CA LYS A 28 -0.15 -1.50 15.99
C LYS A 28 -0.26 -0.32 15.03
N LEU A 29 0.08 -0.52 13.76
CA LEU A 29 -0.05 0.51 12.72
C LEU A 29 -1.50 0.98 12.61
N ARG A 30 -2.45 0.04 12.56
CA ARG A 30 -3.88 0.39 12.51
C ARG A 30 -4.30 1.22 13.72
N LYS A 31 -3.97 0.78 14.94
CA LYS A 31 -4.30 1.52 16.16
C LYS A 31 -3.69 2.92 16.17
N PHE A 32 -2.47 3.05 15.65
CA PHE A 32 -1.84 4.35 15.46
C PHE A 32 -2.64 5.22 14.48
N LEU A 33 -3.02 4.70 13.32
CA LEU A 33 -3.82 5.44 12.34
C LEU A 33 -5.21 5.80 12.87
N GLU A 34 -5.85 4.97 13.69
CA GLU A 34 -7.15 5.25 14.31
C GLU A 34 -7.08 6.38 15.35
N THR A 35 -5.99 6.46 16.10
CA THR A 35 -5.80 7.46 17.16
C THR A 35 -5.19 8.78 16.66
N SER A 36 -4.67 8.78 15.43
CA SER A 36 -3.99 9.95 14.85
C SER A 36 -4.95 10.94 14.19
N SER A 37 -4.55 12.21 14.17
CA SER A 37 -5.13 13.21 13.24
C SER A 37 -5.00 12.70 11.79
N PRO A 38 -5.81 13.19 10.83
CA PRO A 38 -5.69 12.79 9.44
C PRO A 38 -4.25 12.88 8.95
N ILE A 39 -3.72 11.76 8.47
CA ILE A 39 -2.38 11.67 7.89
C ILE A 39 -2.56 11.79 6.39
N GLU A 40 -1.90 12.80 5.80
CA GLU A 40 -1.95 13.00 4.35
C GLU A 40 -1.02 12.00 3.66
N TRP A 41 0.21 11.84 4.17
CA TRP A 41 1.22 10.97 3.57
C TRP A 41 1.82 9.99 4.57
N LEU A 42 1.74 8.70 4.24
CA LEU A 42 2.39 7.62 4.96
C LEU A 42 3.47 6.99 4.07
N SER A 43 4.74 7.13 4.45
CA SER A 43 5.85 6.44 3.80
C SER A 43 6.28 5.24 4.64
N VAL A 44 6.55 4.11 3.98
CA VAL A 44 7.01 2.89 4.65
C VAL A 44 8.16 2.31 3.85
N ASP A 45 9.32 2.23 4.50
CA ASP A 45 10.49 1.53 4.01
C ASP A 45 10.62 0.19 4.75
N ILE A 46 10.52 -0.92 4.00
CA ILE A 46 10.56 -2.28 4.54
C ILE A 46 11.80 -2.98 4.01
N MET A 47 12.63 -3.47 4.91
CA MET A 47 13.81 -4.27 4.60
C MET A 47 13.87 -5.46 5.55
N VAL A 48 13.18 -6.54 5.19
CA VAL A 48 13.07 -7.76 6.01
C VAL A 48 13.20 -9.00 5.15
N PHE A 49 13.74 -10.07 5.74
CA PHE A 49 13.93 -11.34 5.03
C PHE A 49 12.72 -12.26 5.13
N GLU A 50 11.90 -12.12 6.17
CA GLU A 50 10.71 -12.94 6.41
C GLU A 50 9.54 -12.04 6.81
N HIS A 51 8.34 -12.38 6.35
CA HIS A 51 7.09 -11.71 6.69
C HIS A 51 6.09 -12.75 7.17
N SER A 52 5.49 -12.53 8.34
CA SER A 52 4.63 -13.53 8.99
C SER A 52 3.19 -13.03 9.16
N PHE A 53 2.75 -12.12 8.29
CA PHE A 53 1.38 -11.61 8.35
C PHE A 53 0.35 -12.70 8.13
N ASN A 54 -0.58 -12.80 9.09
CA ASN A 54 -1.73 -13.66 9.01
C ASN A 54 -3.00 -12.81 8.90
N LEU A 55 -3.66 -12.87 7.74
CA LEU A 55 -4.87 -12.10 7.46
C LEU A 55 -6.05 -12.50 8.37
N GLU A 56 -6.19 -13.78 8.69
CA GLU A 56 -7.28 -14.27 9.53
C GLU A 56 -7.11 -13.78 10.98
N GLU A 57 -5.91 -13.94 11.54
CA GLU A 57 -5.53 -13.41 12.85
C GLU A 57 -5.72 -11.89 12.92
N PHE A 58 -5.26 -11.17 11.89
CA PHE A 58 -5.43 -9.72 11.80
C PHE A 58 -6.91 -9.34 11.89
N ARG A 59 -7.79 -10.02 11.16
CA ARG A 59 -9.22 -9.69 11.12
C ARG A 59 -9.94 -10.04 12.41
N GLN A 60 -9.61 -11.17 13.04
CA GLN A 60 -10.17 -11.54 14.35
C GLN A 60 -9.88 -10.49 15.43
N ASN A 61 -8.71 -9.85 15.34
CA ASN A 61 -8.27 -8.82 16.29
C ASN A 61 -8.63 -7.39 15.86
N SER A 62 -9.31 -7.22 14.71
CA SER A 62 -9.47 -5.89 14.09
C SER A 62 -10.82 -5.69 13.37
N PRO A 63 -11.94 -5.65 14.11
CA PRO A 63 -13.28 -5.70 13.55
C PRO A 63 -13.93 -4.40 13.00
N PRO A 64 -13.39 -3.16 13.09
CA PRO A 64 -14.01 -2.05 12.36
C PRO A 64 -13.68 -2.05 10.85
N PRO A 65 -14.49 -1.38 10.02
CA PRO A 65 -14.10 -1.11 8.65
C PRO A 65 -12.84 -0.22 8.62
N PRO A 66 -12.12 -0.25 7.51
CA PRO A 66 -10.83 0.40 7.42
C PRO A 66 -10.92 1.92 7.35
N ARG A 67 -9.86 2.60 7.80
CA ARG A 67 -9.70 4.03 7.60
C ARG A 67 -8.95 4.27 6.31
N GLU A 68 -9.61 4.92 5.36
CA GLU A 68 -8.98 5.37 4.11
C GLU A 68 -7.94 6.46 4.43
N ILE A 69 -6.68 6.23 4.07
CA ILE A 69 -5.62 7.25 4.09
C ILE A 69 -5.45 7.87 2.70
N GLN A 70 -4.88 9.07 2.62
CA GLN A 70 -4.75 9.75 1.35
C GLN A 70 -3.61 9.16 0.49
N ASP A 71 -2.38 9.21 0.97
CA ASP A 71 -1.21 8.79 0.23
C ASP A 71 -0.41 7.72 0.99
N LEU A 72 -0.12 6.58 0.34
CA LEU A 72 0.78 5.53 0.82
C LEU A 72 1.97 5.39 -0.12
N CYS A 73 3.19 5.54 0.38
CA CYS A 73 4.41 5.22 -0.35
C CYS A 73 5.05 3.96 0.23
N LEU A 74 5.34 2.97 -0.62
CA LEU A 74 5.98 1.72 -0.21
C LEU A 74 7.34 1.58 -0.89
N THR A 75 8.40 1.42 -0.10
CA THR A 75 9.70 0.92 -0.54
C THR A 75 9.93 -0.44 0.09
N VAL A 76 10.14 -1.48 -0.72
CA VAL A 76 10.20 -2.86 -0.22
C VAL A 76 11.44 -3.57 -0.74
N VAL A 77 12.20 -4.18 0.18
CA VAL A 77 13.32 -5.08 -0.09
C VAL A 77 13.08 -6.38 0.65
N MET A 78 12.64 -7.42 -0.07
CA MET A 78 12.39 -8.76 0.46
C MET A 78 12.25 -9.78 -0.70
N PRO A 79 12.21 -11.09 -0.40
CA PRO A 79 11.92 -12.12 -1.40
C PRO A 79 10.52 -11.98 -2.01
N GLU A 80 10.36 -12.40 -3.27
CA GLU A 80 9.08 -12.34 -4.00
C GLU A 80 7.94 -13.11 -3.31
N SER A 81 8.27 -14.18 -2.56
CA SER A 81 7.30 -14.95 -1.77
C SER A 81 6.55 -14.10 -0.74
N GLU A 82 7.14 -13.00 -0.29
CA GLU A 82 6.61 -12.15 0.79
C GLU A 82 5.80 -10.95 0.27
N TYR A 83 5.86 -10.65 -1.04
CA TYR A 83 5.23 -9.46 -1.62
C TYR A 83 3.72 -9.40 -1.38
N ALA A 84 3.06 -10.55 -1.51
CA ALA A 84 1.62 -10.66 -1.28
C ALA A 84 1.25 -10.34 0.17
N ALA A 85 2.03 -10.82 1.14
CA ALA A 85 1.78 -10.60 2.56
C ALA A 85 1.91 -9.11 2.93
N VAL A 86 2.89 -8.40 2.34
CA VAL A 86 3.05 -6.95 2.50
C VAL A 86 1.84 -6.19 1.97
N ILE A 87 1.44 -6.43 0.73
CA ILE A 87 0.29 -5.75 0.15
C ILE A 87 -0.98 -6.09 0.94
N ASP A 88 -1.17 -7.35 1.31
CA ASP A 88 -2.32 -7.79 2.09
C ASP A 88 -2.41 -7.06 3.44
N GLY A 89 -1.28 -6.89 4.14
CA GLY A 89 -1.23 -6.16 5.40
C GLY A 89 -1.49 -4.66 5.24
N TYR A 90 -0.73 -3.97 4.38
CA TYR A 90 -0.86 -2.53 4.23
C TYR A 90 -2.19 -2.13 3.63
N PHE A 91 -2.71 -2.86 2.64
CA PHE A 91 -4.02 -2.56 2.08
C PHE A 91 -5.12 -2.90 3.07
N SER A 92 -5.00 -3.95 3.90
CA SER A 92 -5.98 -4.25 4.95
C SER A 92 -6.02 -3.20 6.07
N VAL A 93 -4.94 -2.45 6.27
CA VAL A 93 -4.86 -1.38 7.29
C VAL A 93 -5.23 -0.02 6.71
N CYS A 94 -4.67 0.35 5.56
CA CYS A 94 -4.55 1.74 5.12
C CYS A 94 -5.60 2.16 4.09
N HIS A 95 -6.07 1.25 3.23
CA HIS A 95 -6.96 1.55 2.10
C HIS A 95 -6.62 2.88 1.42
N PRO A 96 -5.38 3.04 0.91
CA PRO A 96 -4.92 4.35 0.47
C PRO A 96 -5.66 4.80 -0.79
N LYS A 97 -5.99 6.09 -0.91
CA LYS A 97 -6.50 6.66 -2.18
C LYS A 97 -5.43 6.62 -3.27
N ASN A 98 -4.17 6.83 -2.88
CA ASN A 98 -3.05 6.85 -3.77
C ASN A 98 -1.95 5.92 -3.27
N LEU A 99 -1.49 5.03 -4.14
CA LEU A 99 -0.28 4.23 -3.91
C LEU A 99 0.88 4.81 -4.73
N TYR A 100 1.98 5.09 -4.06
CA TYR A 100 3.23 5.54 -4.66
C TYR A 100 4.29 4.45 -4.57
N LEU A 101 4.88 4.13 -5.71
CA LEU A 101 5.95 3.13 -5.84
C LEU A 101 7.19 3.80 -6.44
N PRO A 102 8.28 3.97 -5.67
CA PRO A 102 9.52 4.54 -6.19
C PRO A 102 10.20 3.56 -7.15
N THR A 103 10.44 3.95 -8.41
CA THR A 103 11.21 3.14 -9.37
C THR A 103 12.70 3.43 -9.21
N TYR A 104 13.51 2.39 -9.06
CA TYR A 104 14.98 2.49 -9.00
C TYR A 104 15.60 1.85 -10.24
N HIS A 105 16.66 2.44 -10.78
CA HIS A 105 17.41 1.82 -11.87
C HIS A 105 18.20 0.60 -11.40
N GLY A 106 18.06 -0.53 -12.12
CA GLY A 106 18.82 -1.77 -11.95
C GLY A 106 17.96 -2.98 -11.62
N HIS A 107 18.46 -4.18 -11.97
CA HIS A 107 17.90 -5.47 -11.55
C HIS A 107 18.22 -5.73 -10.07
N ASN A 108 17.62 -4.93 -9.18
CA ASN A 108 17.68 -5.15 -7.74
C ASN A 108 16.29 -5.58 -7.23
N GLU A 109 16.25 -6.17 -6.04
CA GLU A 109 15.04 -6.75 -5.44
C GLU A 109 13.90 -5.73 -5.30
N ARG A 110 14.19 -4.43 -5.16
CA ARG A 110 13.17 -3.37 -5.09
C ARG A 110 12.39 -3.29 -6.39
N SER A 111 13.10 -3.31 -7.52
CA SER A 111 12.49 -3.24 -8.85
C SER A 111 11.52 -4.40 -9.11
N ASN A 112 11.81 -5.58 -8.58
CA ASN A 112 10.94 -6.75 -8.72
C ASN A 112 9.62 -6.58 -7.97
N PHE A 113 9.65 -6.03 -6.75
CA PHE A 113 8.42 -5.74 -5.99
C PHE A 113 7.48 -4.82 -6.77
N TYR A 114 7.97 -3.72 -7.32
CA TYR A 114 7.09 -2.76 -8.02
C TYR A 114 6.52 -3.33 -9.32
N ILE A 115 7.31 -4.11 -10.06
CA ILE A 115 6.83 -4.85 -11.23
C ILE A 115 5.72 -5.80 -10.81
N TRP A 116 5.94 -6.57 -9.74
CA TRP A 116 4.97 -7.52 -9.22
C TRP A 116 3.67 -6.82 -8.79
N VAL A 117 3.75 -5.69 -8.07
CA VAL A 117 2.57 -4.92 -7.67
C VAL A 117 1.82 -4.39 -8.90
N TYR A 118 2.51 -3.86 -9.90
CA TYR A 118 1.88 -3.41 -11.15
C TYR A 118 1.16 -4.55 -11.87
N GLU A 119 1.83 -5.68 -12.09
CA GLU A 119 1.25 -6.85 -12.75
C GLU A 119 0.07 -7.40 -11.94
N THR A 120 0.17 -7.38 -10.61
CA THR A 120 -0.90 -7.80 -9.69
C THR A 120 -2.13 -6.90 -9.77
N LEU A 121 -1.92 -5.59 -9.78
CA LEU A 121 -3.00 -4.60 -9.75
C LEU A 121 -3.65 -4.40 -11.12
N VAL A 122 -2.88 -4.44 -12.21
CA VAL A 122 -3.37 -4.10 -13.55
C VAL A 122 -3.85 -5.31 -14.34
N ASN A 123 -3.20 -6.47 -14.21
CA ASN A 123 -3.56 -7.60 -15.06
C ASN A 123 -4.83 -8.32 -14.60
N GLY A 124 -5.29 -8.17 -13.35
CA GLY A 124 -6.61 -8.57 -12.85
C GLY A 124 -6.97 -10.07 -12.89
N ASP A 125 -6.36 -10.84 -13.79
CA ASP A 125 -6.75 -12.20 -14.21
C ASP A 125 -6.17 -13.30 -13.31
N THR A 126 -5.38 -12.94 -12.29
CA THR A 126 -4.60 -13.91 -11.51
C THR A 126 -5.02 -14.06 -10.04
N TYR A 127 -6.03 -13.34 -9.55
CA TYR A 127 -6.26 -13.27 -8.09
C TYR A 127 -7.68 -13.65 -7.67
N TYR A 128 -7.98 -14.94 -7.77
CA TYR A 128 -9.10 -15.52 -7.02
C TYR A 128 -8.81 -15.41 -5.53
N CYS A 129 -9.66 -14.69 -4.81
CA CYS A 129 -9.59 -14.67 -3.36
C CYS A 129 -9.93 -16.06 -2.81
N SER A 130 -8.98 -16.71 -2.13
CA SER A 130 -9.20 -18.00 -1.46
C SER A 130 -9.80 -17.87 -0.06
N CYS A 131 -10.10 -16.65 0.40
CA CYS A 131 -10.66 -16.42 1.73
C CYS A 131 -12.05 -17.09 1.84
N SER A 132 -12.14 -18.12 2.67
CA SER A 132 -13.31 -18.97 2.78
C SER A 132 -14.49 -18.31 3.48
N ASN A 133 -14.27 -17.30 4.33
CA ASN A 133 -15.34 -16.65 5.12
C ASN A 133 -15.09 -15.15 5.44
N VAL A 134 -13.99 -14.55 4.99
CA VAL A 134 -13.59 -13.18 5.40
C VAL A 134 -13.29 -12.32 4.18
N LYS A 135 -13.95 -11.17 4.05
CA LYS A 135 -13.68 -10.20 2.98
C LYS A 135 -12.28 -9.58 3.19
N CYS A 136 -11.31 -9.94 2.34
CA CYS A 136 -9.99 -9.29 2.26
C CYS A 136 -10.05 -7.93 1.51
N TRP A 137 -8.95 -7.15 1.50
CA TRP A 137 -8.88 -5.84 0.82
C TRP A 137 -9.36 -5.88 -0.63
N ARG A 138 -9.15 -7.01 -1.33
CA ARG A 138 -9.55 -7.20 -2.74
C ARG A 138 -11.06 -7.08 -2.94
N HIS A 139 -11.86 -7.45 -1.93
CA HIS A 139 -13.32 -7.29 -2.00
C HIS A 139 -13.78 -5.84 -1.86
N TYR A 140 -12.95 -5.00 -1.27
CA TYR A 140 -13.22 -3.59 -1.10
C TYR A 140 -12.61 -2.76 -2.24
N LEU A 141 -11.62 -3.27 -2.99
CA LEU A 141 -11.02 -2.52 -4.09
C LEU A 141 -11.92 -2.59 -5.33
N LYS A 142 -12.41 -1.43 -5.76
CA LYS A 142 -13.38 -1.28 -6.87
C LYS A 142 -12.71 -0.94 -8.19
N ASP A 143 -11.73 -0.03 -8.16
CA ASP A 143 -11.06 0.44 -9.37
C ASP A 143 -9.59 0.79 -9.08
N ILE A 144 -8.76 0.65 -10.11
CA ILE A 144 -7.33 0.93 -10.08
C ILE A 144 -6.98 1.71 -11.34
N LYS A 145 -6.42 2.90 -11.15
CA LYS A 145 -5.98 3.77 -12.24
C LYS A 145 -4.50 4.06 -12.12
N LEU A 146 -3.72 3.62 -13.11
CA LEU A 146 -2.36 4.10 -13.29
C LEU A 146 -2.39 5.54 -13.81
N GLU A 147 -2.10 6.51 -12.95
CA GLU A 147 -2.32 7.94 -13.25
C GLU A 147 -1.09 8.64 -13.77
N SER A 148 0.05 8.52 -13.07
CA SER A 148 1.21 9.36 -13.39
C SER A 148 2.54 8.75 -12.96
N PHE A 149 3.59 9.20 -13.62
CA PHE A 149 4.98 8.96 -13.27
C PHE A 149 5.65 10.31 -12.98
N ARG A 150 6.40 10.40 -11.89
CA ARG A 150 7.24 11.55 -11.54
C ARG A 150 8.69 11.11 -11.45
N GLY A 151 9.53 11.57 -12.37
CA GLY A 151 10.97 11.30 -12.35
C GLY A 151 11.75 12.49 -12.89
N LYS A 152 13.07 12.48 -12.70
CA LYS A 152 13.97 13.50 -13.27
C LYS A 152 14.00 13.44 -14.80
N VAL A 153 13.83 12.23 -15.33
CA VAL A 153 13.73 11.96 -16.76
C VAL A 153 12.27 11.69 -17.05
N ALA A 154 11.75 12.29 -18.12
CA ALA A 154 10.40 11.95 -18.57
C ALA A 154 10.33 10.45 -18.88
N PRO A 155 9.21 9.78 -18.59
CA PRO A 155 9.04 8.40 -18.99
C PRO A 155 9.06 8.31 -20.52
N PRO A 156 9.27 7.11 -21.11
CA PRO A 156 9.00 6.88 -22.53
C PRO A 156 7.62 7.42 -22.89
N ASP A 157 7.39 7.78 -24.17
CA ASP A 157 6.18 8.47 -24.69
C ASP A 157 4.98 8.41 -23.72
N SER A 158 4.46 9.59 -23.35
CA SER A 158 3.57 9.88 -22.21
C SER A 158 2.36 8.96 -21.96
N GLY A 159 2.02 8.03 -22.86
CA GLY A 159 1.08 6.92 -22.64
C GLY A 159 1.64 5.51 -22.79
N ALA A 160 2.74 5.30 -23.52
CA ALA A 160 3.35 4.00 -23.80
C ALA A 160 4.08 3.41 -22.59
N TRP A 161 4.55 4.25 -21.67
CA TRP A 161 5.26 3.82 -20.45
C TRP A 161 4.44 2.87 -19.55
N LYS A 162 3.11 2.91 -19.65
CA LYS A 162 2.23 1.95 -18.98
C LYS A 162 2.51 0.51 -19.43
N ASN A 163 2.90 0.33 -20.70
CA ASN A 163 3.24 -0.98 -21.27
C ASN A 163 4.74 -1.30 -21.14
N GLU A 164 5.56 -0.31 -20.77
CA GLU A 164 7.02 -0.42 -20.71
C GLU A 164 7.55 -0.21 -19.29
N TRP A 165 6.79 -0.65 -18.28
CA TRP A 165 7.11 -0.43 -16.87
C TRP A 165 8.54 -0.85 -16.49
N ARG A 166 8.99 -1.99 -17.02
CA ARG A 166 10.34 -2.54 -16.76
C ARG A 166 11.46 -1.62 -17.23
N ASN A 167 11.15 -0.65 -18.10
CA ASN A 167 12.09 0.31 -18.69
C ASN A 167 11.89 1.74 -18.15
N LEU A 168 11.03 1.94 -17.15
CA LEU A 168 10.82 3.26 -16.57
C LEU A 168 12.12 3.82 -15.98
N PRO A 169 12.38 5.13 -16.15
CA PRO A 169 13.49 5.76 -15.49
C PRO A 169 13.28 5.80 -13.97
N GLU A 170 14.33 6.16 -13.23
CA GLU A 170 14.23 6.42 -11.79
C GLU A 170 13.21 7.54 -11.52
N GLY A 171 12.30 7.27 -10.58
CA GLY A 171 11.18 8.13 -10.27
C GLY A 171 10.19 7.51 -9.31
N THR A 172 8.92 7.90 -9.41
CA THR A 172 7.83 7.41 -8.59
C THR A 172 6.60 7.30 -9.43
N VAL A 173 5.95 6.15 -9.38
CA VAL A 173 4.65 5.96 -10.02
C VAL A 173 3.55 6.11 -9.00
N ARG A 174 2.45 6.74 -9.42
CA ARG A 174 1.20 6.84 -8.67
C ARG A 174 0.09 6.01 -9.30
N PHE A 175 -0.53 5.16 -8.49
CA PHE A 175 -1.83 4.55 -8.74
C PHE A 175 -2.89 5.27 -7.90
N ALA A 176 -4.03 5.59 -8.50
CA ALA A 176 -5.24 5.94 -7.78
C ALA A 176 -6.08 4.68 -7.56
N LEU A 177 -6.55 4.50 -6.33
CA LEU A 177 -7.32 3.34 -5.88
C LEU A 177 -8.70 3.82 -5.42
N GLU A 178 -9.75 3.15 -5.88
CA GLU A 178 -11.13 3.42 -5.45
C GLU A 178 -11.62 2.26 -4.57
N TRP A 179 -12.08 2.57 -3.37
CA TRP A 179 -12.55 1.58 -2.41
C TRP A 179 -14.08 1.63 -2.23
N CYS A 180 -14.71 0.47 -2.18
CA CYS A 180 -16.11 0.26 -1.80
C CYS A 180 -16.17 -0.14 -0.33
N LEU A 181 -16.26 0.84 0.57
CA LEU A 181 -16.27 0.62 2.02
C LEU A 181 -17.69 0.48 2.58
N ASP A 182 -18.63 -0.04 1.78
CA ASP A 182 -20.02 -0.18 2.19
C ASP A 182 -20.08 -0.99 3.51
N VAL A 183 -20.58 -0.32 4.54
CA VAL A 183 -20.92 -0.93 5.82
C VAL A 183 -22.20 -1.70 5.56
N GLU A 184 -22.09 -2.96 5.16
CA GLU A 184 -23.21 -3.90 5.26
C GLU A 184 -23.54 -4.04 6.75
N ASN A 185 -24.47 -3.21 7.23
CA ASN A 185 -25.25 -3.48 8.41
C ASN A 185 -26.18 -4.66 8.06
N ASP A 186 -25.74 -5.88 8.32
CA ASP A 186 -26.63 -7.03 8.51
C ASP A 186 -26.74 -7.35 10.01
#